data_AF-A0A813BKC6-F1
#
_entry.id   AF-A0A813BKC6-F1
#
_cell.length_a   1.000
_cell.length_b   1.000
_cell.length_c   1.000
_cell.angle_alpha   90.00
_cell.angle_beta   90.00
_cell.angle_gamma   90.00
#
_symmetry.space_group_name_H-M   'P 1'
#
loop_
_entity.id
_entity.type
_entity.pdbx_description
1 polymer ?
#
loop_
_entity_poly.entity_id
_entity_poly.type
_entity_poly.pdbx_seq_one_letter_code
_entity_poly.pdbx_strand_id
1 'polypeptide(L)'
;SADCEAADEAETGGPAETEGPSLWTPEEPAEEPPVTTAPAGDSAARVAPAPPLRREAPLPPAADMSSPRVTACAETRQGARLLEENTRRMRENLQRLRFENRRYRVRPHDGAEHSEVLCEGESTPLQLESRKKFEDMRRKIAALEESTDVERQRLKMEQQEAEERRRAQEAFERKLQEQVERDLREHREREAREAAEQSAREDEVRQALAERCQRRREQQLQEEERSRQLEEQRQGVAQARWQQFEEELERHWAEQEAEERRRLDDYARDRRRQFEEWERCLAAERQRYATEAEFCAAARRQEARTAAQADEQFYAPQRETAPGPWPSTASASATPSPPSGSPVRGVSGRLGPQERALLKELQSVQMAPREIQKAKVKDLLLRWHPDKNPGCPEK
;
A
#
# COMPACT_ATOMS: atom_id res chain seq x y z
N SER A 1 -18.11 35.76 -11.09
CA SER A 1 -17.72 36.69 -10.02
C SER A 1 -17.79 36.00 -8.69
N ALA A 2 -16.64 35.52 -8.23
CA ALA A 2 -16.26 35.30 -6.84
C ALA A 2 -14.83 34.74 -6.93
N ASP A 3 -13.89 35.60 -6.56
CA ASP A 3 -12.45 35.41 -6.53
C ASP A 3 -12.00 34.49 -5.38
N CYS A 4 -10.68 34.27 -5.35
CA CYS A 4 -9.85 33.76 -4.26
C CYS A 4 -9.78 32.22 -4.16
N GLU A 5 -8.62 31.58 -4.01
CA GLU A 5 -7.31 32.07 -3.60
C GLU A 5 -6.25 31.03 -3.97
N ALA A 6 -5.06 31.52 -4.31
CA ALA A 6 -3.86 30.72 -4.48
C ALA A 6 -3.36 30.24 -3.12
N ALA A 7 -2.94 28.97 -3.04
CA ALA A 7 -2.06 28.46 -2.00
C ALA A 7 -1.04 27.56 -2.72
N ASP A 8 0.16 28.06 -2.96
CA ASP A 8 1.34 28.08 -2.07
C ASP A 8 2.16 26.81 -2.27
N GLU A 9 3.37 27.03 -2.76
CA GLU A 9 4.36 26.03 -3.10
C GLU A 9 4.94 25.45 -1.80
N ALA A 10 4.75 24.15 -1.59
CA ALA A 10 5.52 23.40 -0.62
C ALA A 10 6.52 22.53 -1.36
N GLU A 11 7.73 23.06 -1.55
CA GLU A 11 8.94 22.28 -1.73
C GLU A 11 9.11 21.35 -0.52
N THR A 12 8.89 20.06 -0.72
CA THR A 12 9.46 19.02 0.13
C THR A 12 10.31 18.12 -0.74
N GLY A 13 11.62 18.37 -0.71
CA GLY A 13 12.62 17.45 -1.21
C GLY A 13 12.52 16.11 -0.48
N GLY A 14 12.33 15.04 -1.26
CA GLY A 14 12.46 13.65 -0.84
C GLY A 14 13.67 13.02 -1.53
N PRO A 15 14.44 12.17 -0.81
CA PRO A 15 15.82 11.85 -1.15
C PRO A 15 15.96 10.89 -2.33
N ALA A 16 17.09 11.03 -3.01
CA ALA A 16 17.60 10.15 -4.05
C ALA A 16 17.60 8.68 -3.61
N GLU A 17 16.87 7.84 -4.33
CA GLU A 17 17.00 6.40 -4.25
C GLU A 17 18.32 6.00 -4.92
N THR A 18 19.27 5.62 -4.09
CA THR A 18 20.49 4.91 -4.47
C THR A 18 20.12 3.55 -5.05
N GLU A 19 20.33 3.41 -6.36
CA GLU A 19 20.40 2.13 -7.05
C GLU A 19 21.53 1.29 -6.45
N GLY A 20 21.16 0.27 -5.67
CA GLY A 20 22.08 -0.79 -5.24
C GLY A 20 21.94 -1.99 -6.19
N PRO A 21 23.04 -2.57 -6.70
CA PRO A 21 22.97 -3.75 -7.55
C PRO A 21 22.67 -5.00 -6.70
N SER A 22 21.43 -5.51 -6.79
CA SER A 22 21.09 -6.86 -6.30
C SER A 22 21.71 -7.91 -7.23
N LEU A 23 22.92 -8.31 -6.89
CA LEU A 23 23.55 -9.54 -7.37
C LEU A 23 23.34 -10.60 -6.28
N TRP A 24 22.39 -11.53 -6.48
CA TRP A 24 22.44 -12.89 -5.93
C TRP A 24 21.29 -13.74 -6.52
N THR A 25 21.65 -14.61 -7.44
CA THR A 25 20.88 -15.76 -7.91
C THR A 25 21.29 -16.98 -7.07
N PRO A 26 20.37 -17.75 -6.48
CA PRO A 26 20.66 -19.11 -6.08
C PRO A 26 20.55 -20.03 -7.31
N GLU A 27 21.65 -20.73 -7.59
CA GLU A 27 21.72 -21.91 -8.46
C GLU A 27 20.73 -22.98 -7.99
N GLU A 28 19.91 -23.47 -8.90
CA GLU A 28 19.13 -24.71 -8.74
C GLU A 28 19.71 -25.73 -9.74
N PRO A 29 20.13 -26.94 -9.31
CA PRO A 29 20.73 -27.91 -10.21
C PRO A 29 19.69 -28.67 -11.04
N ALA A 30 20.07 -28.87 -12.31
CA ALA A 30 19.35 -29.62 -13.31
C ALA A 30 19.26 -31.12 -13.00
N GLU A 31 18.08 -31.72 -13.17
CA GLU A 31 17.91 -33.16 -13.41
C GLU A 31 17.29 -33.40 -14.79
N GLU A 32 17.96 -34.27 -15.54
CA GLU A 32 17.66 -34.67 -16.91
C GLU A 32 16.52 -35.70 -17.01
N PRO A 33 15.87 -35.84 -18.17
CA PRO A 33 14.72 -36.74 -18.36
C PRO A 33 15.12 -38.14 -18.86
N PRO A 34 14.37 -39.22 -18.54
CA PRO A 34 14.53 -40.48 -19.26
C PRO A 34 13.65 -40.55 -20.52
N VAL A 35 14.34 -40.80 -21.63
CA VAL A 35 13.83 -41.37 -22.89
C VAL A 35 13.26 -42.77 -22.61
N THR A 36 12.06 -43.07 -23.11
CA THR A 36 11.62 -44.46 -23.35
C THR A 36 10.72 -44.54 -24.58
N THR A 37 11.07 -45.50 -25.42
CA THR A 37 10.64 -45.80 -26.78
C THR A 37 9.24 -46.44 -26.84
N ALA A 38 8.54 -46.21 -27.95
CA ALA A 38 7.20 -46.70 -28.31
C ALA A 38 7.13 -48.25 -28.51
N PRO A 39 5.95 -48.87 -28.77
CA PRO A 39 5.34 -48.77 -30.11
C PRO A 39 3.79 -48.76 -30.20
N ALA A 40 3.33 -48.15 -31.30
CA ALA A 40 2.25 -48.51 -32.21
C ALA A 40 0.85 -48.90 -31.68
N GLY A 41 -0.14 -48.09 -32.05
CA GLY A 41 -1.55 -48.44 -32.13
C GLY A 41 -2.30 -47.45 -33.02
N ASP A 42 -2.50 -47.83 -34.28
CA ASP A 42 -3.29 -47.15 -35.30
C ASP A 42 -4.70 -46.76 -34.84
N SER A 43 -5.14 -45.54 -35.13
CA SER A 43 -6.45 -45.31 -35.75
C SER A 43 -6.62 -43.88 -36.24
N ALA A 44 -6.99 -43.81 -37.52
CA ALA A 44 -7.22 -42.63 -38.31
C ALA A 44 -8.39 -41.76 -37.80
N ALA A 45 -8.17 -40.44 -37.77
CA ALA A 45 -9.24 -39.46 -37.96
C ALA A 45 -8.67 -38.15 -38.54
N ARG A 46 -8.72 -38.13 -39.86
CA ARG A 46 -8.68 -37.01 -40.81
C ARG A 46 -9.29 -35.70 -40.25
N VAL A 47 -8.46 -34.69 -39.96
CA VAL A 47 -8.89 -33.29 -39.84
C VAL A 47 -7.95 -32.42 -40.68
N ALA A 48 -8.55 -31.61 -41.55
CA ALA A 48 -7.88 -30.79 -42.55
C ALA A 48 -7.00 -29.69 -41.92
N PRO A 49 -5.83 -29.36 -42.51
CA PRO A 49 -5.09 -28.18 -42.10
C PRO A 49 -5.71 -26.90 -42.70
N ALA A 50 -6.04 -25.97 -41.81
CA ALA A 50 -6.39 -24.59 -42.14
C ALA A 50 -5.21 -23.84 -42.79
N PRO A 51 -5.46 -22.84 -43.65
CA PRO A 51 -4.39 -22.11 -44.34
C PRO A 51 -3.60 -21.21 -43.38
N PRO A 52 -2.27 -21.04 -43.57
CA PRO A 52 -1.49 -20.12 -42.77
C PRO A 52 -1.82 -18.67 -43.11
N LEU A 53 -2.02 -17.88 -42.05
CA LEU A 53 -2.25 -16.45 -42.07
C LEU A 53 -1.11 -15.71 -42.76
N ARG A 54 -1.51 -14.75 -43.59
CA ARG A 54 -0.68 -13.70 -44.17
C ARG A 54 0.20 -13.05 -43.09
N ARG A 55 1.50 -13.01 -43.40
CA ARG A 55 2.52 -12.21 -42.72
C ARG A 55 2.18 -10.73 -42.91
N GLU A 56 1.64 -10.09 -41.88
CA GLU A 56 1.44 -8.64 -41.87
C GLU A 56 2.78 -7.92 -41.80
N ALA A 57 2.84 -6.81 -42.52
CA ALA A 57 3.96 -5.90 -42.64
C ALA A 57 4.29 -5.23 -41.30
N PRO A 58 5.54 -4.79 -41.09
CA PRO A 58 5.94 -4.11 -39.86
C PRO A 58 5.23 -2.74 -39.76
N LEU A 59 4.52 -2.56 -38.66
CA LEU A 59 3.94 -1.29 -38.23
C LEU A 59 5.05 -0.22 -38.09
N PRO A 60 4.81 1.03 -38.51
CA PRO A 60 5.73 2.13 -38.26
C PRO A 60 5.84 2.42 -36.75
N PRO A 61 6.99 2.91 -36.26
CA PRO A 61 7.19 3.24 -34.86
C PRO A 61 6.20 4.30 -34.40
N ALA A 62 5.73 4.10 -33.16
CA ALA A 62 4.83 4.97 -32.44
C ALA A 62 5.20 6.46 -32.62
N ALA A 63 4.33 7.20 -33.28
CA ALA A 63 4.34 8.64 -33.21
C ALA A 63 4.01 9.02 -31.76
N ASP A 64 4.96 9.68 -31.10
CA ASP A 64 4.77 10.39 -29.85
C ASP A 64 3.55 11.32 -29.97
N MET A 65 2.42 10.89 -29.41
CA MET A 65 1.23 11.70 -29.20
C MET A 65 1.37 12.51 -27.90
N SER A 66 2.52 13.16 -27.72
CA SER A 66 2.72 14.18 -26.71
C SER A 66 2.10 15.49 -27.22
N SER A 67 0.80 15.63 -26.95
CA SER A 67 0.13 16.90 -26.62
C SER A 67 0.25 18.09 -27.61
N PRO A 68 -0.77 18.36 -28.44
CA PRO A 68 -0.97 19.67 -29.05
C PRO A 68 -1.81 20.60 -28.15
N ARG A 69 -1.82 20.42 -26.82
CA ARG A 69 -2.61 21.27 -25.92
C ARG A 69 -1.90 22.55 -25.48
N VAL A 70 -0.59 22.68 -25.72
CA VAL A 70 0.17 23.88 -25.31
C VAL A 70 0.17 24.97 -26.39
N THR A 71 0.01 24.64 -27.67
CA THR A 71 -0.02 25.62 -28.77
C THR A 71 -1.36 26.36 -28.90
N ALA A 72 -2.48 25.70 -28.59
CA ALA A 72 -3.81 26.33 -28.59
C ALA A 72 -3.93 27.51 -27.59
N CYS A 73 -3.16 27.48 -26.50
CA CYS A 73 -3.16 28.56 -25.50
C CYS A 73 -2.31 29.78 -25.96
N ALA A 74 -1.30 29.56 -26.81
CA ALA A 74 -0.49 30.64 -27.37
C ALA A 74 -1.23 31.37 -28.50
N GLU A 75 -1.93 30.64 -29.36
CA GLU A 75 -2.72 31.19 -30.47
C GLU A 75 -3.96 31.97 -29.97
N THR A 76 -4.64 31.47 -28.93
CA THR A 76 -5.74 32.21 -28.30
C THR A 76 -5.28 33.50 -27.61
N ARG A 77 -4.07 33.52 -27.01
CA ARG A 77 -3.47 34.75 -26.47
C ARG A 77 -3.09 35.75 -27.55
N GLN A 78 -2.61 35.30 -28.71
CA GLN A 78 -2.32 36.18 -29.84
C GLN A 78 -3.62 36.73 -30.47
N GLY A 79 -4.66 35.89 -30.60
CA GLY A 79 -5.99 36.30 -31.04
C GLY A 79 -6.60 37.36 -30.12
N ALA A 80 -6.49 37.20 -28.80
CA ALA A 80 -6.96 38.18 -27.82
C ALA A 80 -6.22 39.53 -27.94
N ARG A 81 -4.89 39.52 -28.10
CA ARG A 81 -4.10 40.75 -28.31
C ARG A 81 -4.49 41.48 -29.60
N LEU A 82 -4.73 40.76 -30.69
CA LEU A 82 -5.18 41.35 -31.95
C LEU A 82 -6.58 41.97 -31.81
N LEU A 83 -7.47 41.34 -31.05
CA LEU A 83 -8.82 41.86 -30.77
C LEU A 83 -8.78 43.11 -29.88
N GLU A 84 -7.93 43.12 -28.85
CA GLU A 84 -7.68 44.31 -28.02
C GLU A 84 -7.09 45.47 -28.83
N GLU A 85 -6.13 45.19 -29.72
CA GLU A 85 -5.53 46.21 -30.57
C GLU A 85 -6.54 46.76 -31.60
N ASN A 86 -7.40 45.90 -32.17
CA ASN A 86 -8.46 46.31 -33.07
C ASN A 86 -9.51 47.18 -32.35
N THR A 87 -10.00 46.75 -31.18
CA THR A 87 -10.95 47.54 -30.39
C THR A 87 -10.36 48.88 -29.95
N ARG A 88 -9.05 48.95 -29.65
CA ARG A 88 -8.34 50.20 -29.40
C ARG A 88 -8.32 51.10 -30.65
N ARG A 89 -7.97 50.58 -31.82
CA ARG A 89 -7.98 51.34 -33.08
C ARG A 89 -9.38 51.87 -33.43
N MET A 90 -10.44 51.11 -33.17
CA MET A 90 -11.82 51.59 -33.35
C MET A 90 -12.16 52.76 -32.42
N ARG A 91 -11.74 52.71 -31.15
CA ARG A 91 -11.94 53.82 -30.20
C ARG A 91 -11.19 55.07 -30.65
N GLU A 92 -9.95 54.92 -31.11
CA GLU A 92 -9.14 56.02 -31.65
C GLU A 92 -9.75 56.61 -32.93
N ASN A 93 -10.28 55.78 -33.85
CA ASN A 93 -10.99 56.24 -35.04
C ASN A 93 -12.31 56.97 -34.72
N LEU A 94 -13.09 56.49 -33.75
CA LEU A 94 -14.29 57.19 -33.29
C LEU A 94 -13.96 58.55 -32.67
N GLN A 95 -12.85 58.64 -31.93
CA GLN A 95 -12.39 59.93 -31.40
C GLN A 95 -11.95 60.88 -32.53
N ARG A 96 -11.19 60.39 -33.52
CA ARG A 96 -10.81 61.19 -34.71
C ARG A 96 -12.02 61.71 -35.48
N LEU A 97 -13.01 60.85 -35.74
CA LEU A 97 -14.27 61.24 -36.38
C LEU A 97 -15.02 62.30 -35.57
N ARG A 98 -15.04 62.22 -34.23
CA ARG A 98 -15.64 63.25 -33.37
C ARG A 98 -14.90 64.59 -33.47
N PHE A 99 -13.57 64.58 -33.56
CA PHE A 99 -12.77 65.80 -33.73
C PHE A 99 -12.91 66.40 -35.14
N GLU A 100 -12.95 65.57 -36.18
CA GLU A 100 -13.16 66.00 -37.56
C GLU A 100 -14.57 66.54 -37.77
N ASN A 101 -15.61 65.87 -37.25
CA ASN A 101 -17.00 66.36 -37.34
C ASN A 101 -17.19 67.71 -36.61
N ARG A 102 -16.46 67.94 -35.50
CA ARG A 102 -16.39 69.26 -34.85
C ARG A 102 -15.74 70.33 -35.72
N ARG A 103 -14.75 69.99 -36.57
CA ARG A 103 -14.14 70.94 -37.51
C ARG A 103 -15.06 71.31 -38.67
N TYR A 104 -15.93 70.40 -39.13
CA TYR A 104 -16.87 70.68 -40.22
C TYR A 104 -18.16 71.40 -39.79
N ARG A 105 -18.42 71.52 -38.48
CA ARG A 105 -19.56 72.30 -37.95
C ARG A 105 -19.32 73.80 -37.80
N VAL A 106 -18.10 74.29 -38.06
CA VAL A 106 -17.76 75.72 -37.97
C VAL A 106 -17.44 76.27 -39.36
N ARG A 107 -18.47 76.33 -40.22
CA ARG A 107 -18.49 77.24 -41.38
C ARG A 107 -19.87 77.89 -41.39
N PRO A 108 -20.01 79.17 -41.04
CA PRO A 108 -21.27 79.87 -41.27
C PRO A 108 -21.44 80.04 -42.78
N HIS A 109 -22.52 79.48 -43.30
CA HIS A 109 -23.00 79.78 -44.64
C HIS A 109 -23.87 81.04 -44.48
N ASP A 110 -23.24 82.22 -44.52
CA ASP A 110 -23.96 83.49 -44.61
C ASP A 110 -24.66 83.51 -45.98
N GLY A 111 -25.99 83.46 -45.92
CA GLY A 111 -26.88 83.58 -47.05
C GLY A 111 -27.81 84.76 -46.83
N ALA A 112 -27.70 85.72 -47.76
CA ALA A 112 -28.76 86.56 -48.28
C ALA A 112 -29.42 87.61 -47.36
N GLU A 113 -29.19 88.89 -47.66
CA GLU A 113 -30.28 89.87 -47.72
C GLU A 113 -30.13 90.81 -48.94
N HIS A 114 -31.19 90.76 -49.75
CA HIS A 114 -31.85 91.81 -50.55
C HIS A 114 -31.07 92.96 -51.21
N SER A 115 -31.11 92.88 -52.55
CA SER A 115 -30.96 93.99 -53.50
C SER A 115 -32.28 94.78 -53.57
N GLU A 116 -32.22 96.08 -53.30
CA GLU A 116 -33.24 97.05 -53.71
C GLU A 116 -32.56 98.12 -54.58
N VAL A 117 -32.84 98.08 -55.89
CA VAL A 117 -32.48 99.11 -56.85
C VAL A 117 -33.73 99.93 -57.14
N LEU A 118 -33.74 101.16 -56.65
CA LEU A 118 -34.64 102.24 -57.06
C LEU A 118 -34.28 102.71 -58.48
N CYS A 119 -35.26 102.70 -59.39
CA CYS A 119 -35.25 103.56 -60.58
C CYS A 119 -36.62 104.21 -60.75
N GLU A 120 -36.63 105.53 -60.59
CA GLU A 120 -37.61 106.46 -61.17
C GLU A 120 -37.59 106.28 -62.71
N GLY A 121 -38.71 106.29 -63.42
CA GLY A 121 -39.52 107.47 -63.67
C GLY A 121 -39.15 108.02 -65.04
N GLU A 122 -40.01 107.84 -66.04
CA GLU A 122 -40.38 108.85 -67.05
C GLU A 122 -41.30 108.28 -68.14
N SER A 123 -42.16 109.16 -68.61
CA SER A 123 -43.46 108.92 -69.23
C SER A 123 -43.47 109.21 -70.74
N THR A 124 -44.55 108.74 -71.39
CA THR A 124 -45.12 109.11 -72.72
C THR A 124 -44.69 108.29 -73.96
N PRO A 125 -45.44 108.31 -75.10
CA PRO A 125 -46.82 107.84 -75.25
C PRO A 125 -46.99 106.87 -76.45
N LEU A 126 -47.38 105.61 -76.22
CA LEU A 126 -47.75 104.66 -77.28
C LEU A 126 -48.95 103.80 -76.85
N GLN A 127 -50.14 104.40 -76.68
CA GLN A 127 -51.30 103.77 -76.02
C GLN A 127 -51.99 102.63 -76.79
N LEU A 128 -51.66 102.37 -78.05
CA LEU A 128 -52.20 101.25 -78.83
C LEU A 128 -51.22 100.07 -78.97
N GLU A 129 -49.92 100.35 -79.07
CA GLU A 129 -48.89 99.30 -79.06
C GLU A 129 -48.62 98.76 -77.66
N SER A 130 -48.68 99.61 -76.63
CA SER A 130 -48.54 99.17 -75.23
C SER A 130 -49.69 98.26 -74.82
N ARG A 131 -50.92 98.51 -75.28
CA ARG A 131 -52.09 97.67 -74.99
C ARG A 131 -51.97 96.28 -75.61
N LYS A 132 -51.51 96.19 -76.86
CA LYS A 132 -51.17 94.90 -77.49
C LYS A 132 -50.03 94.18 -76.76
N LYS A 133 -48.98 94.91 -76.34
CA LYS A 133 -47.88 94.36 -75.53
C LYS A 133 -48.36 93.85 -74.16
N PHE A 134 -49.32 94.53 -73.52
CA PHE A 134 -49.92 94.07 -72.25
C PHE A 134 -50.79 92.83 -72.44
N GLU A 135 -51.57 92.75 -73.53
CA GLU A 135 -52.34 91.56 -73.88
C GLU A 135 -51.42 90.37 -74.23
N ASP A 136 -50.32 90.61 -74.95
CA ASP A 136 -49.30 89.61 -75.23
C ASP A 136 -48.53 89.19 -73.98
N MET A 137 -48.23 90.12 -73.06
CA MET A 137 -47.66 89.77 -71.75
C MET A 137 -48.63 88.93 -70.93
N ARG A 138 -49.93 89.23 -70.91
CA ARG A 138 -50.94 88.40 -70.22
C ARG A 138 -51.04 87.00 -70.83
N ARG A 139 -51.03 86.90 -72.16
CA ARG A 139 -50.96 85.60 -72.86
C ARG A 139 -49.67 84.87 -72.53
N LYS A 140 -48.54 85.57 -72.44
CA LYS A 140 -47.24 85.00 -72.10
C LYS A 140 -47.17 84.57 -70.64
N ILE A 141 -47.79 85.31 -69.71
CA ILE A 141 -47.96 84.91 -68.32
C ILE A 141 -48.82 83.65 -68.24
N ALA A 142 -49.98 83.62 -68.91
CA ALA A 142 -50.83 82.42 -68.95
C ALA A 142 -50.11 81.20 -69.58
N ALA A 143 -49.37 81.39 -70.68
CA ALA A 143 -48.58 80.32 -71.29
C ALA A 143 -47.43 79.84 -70.40
N LEU A 144 -46.81 80.74 -69.61
CA LEU A 144 -45.81 80.37 -68.61
C LEU A 144 -46.44 79.64 -67.43
N GLU A 145 -47.62 80.04 -66.97
CA GLU A 145 -48.37 79.34 -65.93
C GLU A 145 -48.75 77.93 -66.38
N GLU A 146 -49.23 77.76 -67.61
CA GLU A 146 -49.50 76.45 -68.24
C GLU A 146 -48.22 75.60 -68.32
N SER A 147 -47.09 76.17 -68.77
CA SER A 147 -45.82 75.42 -68.79
C SER A 147 -45.35 75.05 -67.38
N THR A 148 -45.55 75.93 -66.39
CA THR A 148 -45.17 75.68 -64.99
C THR A 148 -46.04 74.59 -64.38
N ASP A 149 -47.33 74.53 -64.70
CA ASP A 149 -48.23 73.50 -64.20
C ASP A 149 -47.96 72.13 -64.86
N VAL A 150 -47.61 72.10 -66.14
CA VAL A 150 -47.12 70.89 -66.81
C VAL A 150 -45.81 70.40 -66.19
N GLU A 151 -44.87 71.30 -65.87
CA GLU A 151 -43.63 70.95 -65.18
C GLU A 151 -43.88 70.46 -63.75
N ARG A 152 -44.79 71.08 -63.00
CA ARG A 152 -45.20 70.61 -61.67
C ARG A 152 -45.84 69.22 -61.73
N GLN A 153 -46.65 68.94 -62.74
CA GLN A 153 -47.21 67.60 -62.95
C GLN A 153 -46.12 66.59 -63.29
N ARG A 154 -45.16 66.97 -64.15
CA ARG A 154 -44.01 66.11 -64.49
C ARG A 154 -43.17 65.78 -63.25
N LEU A 155 -42.87 66.76 -62.40
CA LEU A 155 -42.14 66.56 -61.15
C LEU A 155 -42.90 65.69 -60.14
N LYS A 156 -44.24 65.82 -60.07
CA LYS A 156 -45.08 64.95 -59.22
C LYS A 156 -45.04 63.50 -59.70
N MET A 157 -45.14 63.26 -61.02
CA MET A 157 -45.04 61.92 -61.59
C MET A 157 -43.64 61.32 -61.38
N GLU A 158 -42.58 62.13 -61.53
CA GLU A 158 -41.20 61.70 -61.28
C GLU A 158 -40.95 61.37 -59.80
N GLN A 159 -41.53 62.15 -58.87
CA GLN A 159 -41.50 61.83 -57.43
C GLN A 159 -42.25 60.53 -57.11
N GLN A 160 -43.43 60.32 -57.69
CA GLN A 160 -44.19 59.08 -57.51
C GLN A 160 -43.41 57.87 -58.03
N GLU A 161 -42.80 57.99 -59.22
CA GLU A 161 -41.97 56.91 -59.77
C GLU A 161 -40.73 56.64 -58.90
N ALA A 162 -40.10 57.68 -58.35
CA ALA A 162 -38.99 57.52 -57.42
C ALA A 162 -39.42 56.85 -56.10
N GLU A 163 -40.59 57.18 -55.56
CA GLU A 163 -41.16 56.54 -54.38
C GLU A 163 -41.52 55.07 -54.66
N GLU A 164 -42.10 54.76 -55.81
CA GLU A 164 -42.39 53.38 -56.22
C GLU A 164 -41.13 52.55 -56.36
N ARG A 165 -40.06 53.12 -56.96
CA ARG A 165 -38.74 52.47 -57.02
C ARG A 165 -38.16 52.22 -55.62
N ARG A 166 -38.31 53.17 -54.69
CA ARG A 166 -37.88 52.99 -53.29
C ARG A 166 -38.68 51.87 -52.61
N ARG A 167 -40.00 51.86 -52.75
CA ARG A 167 -40.87 50.80 -52.20
C ARG A 167 -40.52 49.44 -52.79
N ALA A 168 -40.23 49.35 -54.08
CA ALA A 168 -39.79 48.13 -54.73
C ALA A 168 -38.44 47.63 -54.19
N GLN A 169 -37.48 48.55 -53.96
CA GLN A 169 -36.20 48.23 -53.33
C GLN A 169 -36.38 47.74 -51.89
N GLU A 170 -37.17 48.44 -51.07
CA GLU A 170 -37.47 48.02 -49.69
C GLU A 170 -38.15 46.65 -49.64
N ALA A 171 -39.09 46.37 -50.55
CA ALA A 171 -39.74 45.07 -50.63
C ALA A 171 -38.77 43.95 -51.03
N PHE A 172 -37.85 44.23 -51.95
CA PHE A 172 -36.79 43.30 -52.33
C PHE A 172 -35.84 43.02 -51.15
N GLU A 173 -35.38 44.06 -50.45
CA GLU A 173 -34.50 43.93 -49.29
C GLU A 173 -35.16 43.15 -48.15
N ARG A 174 -36.43 43.43 -47.85
CA ARG A 174 -37.18 42.67 -46.83
C ARG A 174 -37.30 41.20 -47.20
N LYS A 175 -37.62 40.90 -48.47
CA LYS A 175 -37.71 39.51 -48.93
C LYS A 175 -36.36 38.79 -48.83
N LEU A 176 -35.27 39.48 -49.15
CA LEU A 176 -33.92 38.95 -49.02
C LEU A 176 -33.56 38.69 -47.55
N GLN A 177 -33.88 39.63 -46.65
CA GLN A 177 -33.69 39.47 -45.20
C GLN A 177 -34.49 38.28 -44.66
N GLU A 178 -35.75 38.14 -45.03
CA GLU A 178 -36.58 37.00 -44.64
C GLU A 178 -36.00 35.66 -45.12
N GLN A 179 -35.47 35.61 -46.35
CA GLN A 179 -34.81 34.40 -46.86
C GLN A 179 -33.55 34.07 -46.05
N VAL A 180 -32.67 35.04 -45.83
CA VAL A 180 -31.45 34.86 -45.03
C VAL A 180 -31.79 34.45 -43.60
N GLU A 181 -32.82 35.04 -42.99
CA GLU A 181 -33.26 34.65 -41.65
C GLU A 181 -33.82 33.23 -41.60
N ARG A 182 -34.59 32.82 -42.61
CA ARG A 182 -35.08 31.44 -42.73
C ARG A 182 -33.92 30.45 -42.86
N ASP A 183 -32.97 30.72 -43.76
CA ASP A 183 -31.80 29.87 -43.98
C ASP A 183 -30.93 29.76 -42.71
N LEU A 184 -30.74 30.87 -41.99
CA LEU A 184 -30.01 30.89 -40.72
C LEU A 184 -30.72 30.09 -39.62
N ARG A 185 -32.05 30.16 -39.55
CA ARG A 185 -32.84 29.37 -38.59
C ARG A 185 -32.74 27.89 -38.91
N GLU A 186 -32.90 27.51 -40.18
CA GLU A 186 -32.75 26.12 -40.61
C GLU A 186 -31.33 25.58 -40.33
N HIS A 187 -30.29 26.38 -40.57
CA HIS A 187 -28.91 25.99 -40.26
C HIS A 187 -28.74 25.73 -38.76
N ARG A 188 -29.19 26.65 -37.92
CA ARG A 188 -29.12 26.49 -36.45
C ARG A 188 -29.91 25.29 -35.95
N GLU A 189 -31.06 25.01 -36.55
CA GLU A 189 -31.84 23.81 -36.22
C GLU A 189 -31.12 22.52 -36.61
N ARG A 190 -30.46 22.50 -37.77
CA ARG A 190 -29.63 21.35 -38.20
C ARG A 190 -28.45 21.16 -37.25
N GLU A 191 -27.71 22.23 -36.93
CA GLU A 191 -26.61 22.19 -35.95
C GLU A 191 -27.07 21.71 -34.58
N ALA A 192 -28.23 22.19 -34.11
CA ALA A 192 -28.79 21.76 -32.82
C ALA A 192 -29.16 20.27 -32.82
N ARG A 193 -29.71 19.75 -33.94
CA ARG A 193 -30.01 18.32 -34.10
C ARG A 193 -28.75 17.48 -34.15
N GLU A 194 -27.76 17.89 -34.93
CA GLU A 194 -26.47 17.20 -35.04
C GLU A 194 -25.73 17.19 -33.69
N ALA A 195 -25.74 18.30 -32.95
CA ALA A 195 -25.15 18.37 -31.61
C ALA A 195 -25.89 17.45 -30.62
N ALA A 196 -27.22 17.39 -30.67
CA ALA A 196 -28.01 16.48 -29.85
C ALA A 196 -27.70 15.01 -30.17
N GLU A 197 -27.61 14.65 -31.46
CA GLU A 197 -27.23 13.30 -31.88
C GLU A 197 -25.81 12.93 -31.45
N GLN A 198 -24.86 13.87 -31.58
CA GLN A 198 -23.49 13.65 -31.10
C GLN A 198 -23.46 13.43 -29.58
N SER A 199 -24.18 14.24 -28.81
CA SER A 199 -24.26 14.09 -27.35
C SER A 199 -24.85 12.73 -26.95
N ALA A 200 -25.88 12.26 -27.65
CA ALA A 200 -26.48 10.95 -27.40
C ALA A 200 -25.49 9.81 -27.68
N ARG A 201 -24.74 9.89 -28.79
CA ARG A 201 -23.70 8.90 -29.13
C ARG A 201 -22.57 8.89 -28.11
N GLU A 202 -22.14 10.07 -27.63
CA GLU A 202 -21.12 10.16 -26.58
C GLU A 202 -21.59 9.51 -25.27
N ASP A 203 -22.85 9.74 -24.89
CA ASP A 203 -23.41 9.15 -23.68
C ASP A 203 -23.58 7.63 -23.78
N GLU A 204 -23.97 7.11 -24.94
CA GLU A 204 -23.97 5.66 -25.23
C GLU A 204 -22.56 5.06 -25.09
N VAL A 205 -21.54 5.72 -25.65
CA VAL A 205 -20.14 5.28 -25.52
C VAL A 205 -19.68 5.33 -24.05
N ARG A 206 -20.04 6.38 -23.31
CA ARG A 206 -19.74 6.47 -21.87
C ARG A 206 -20.39 5.35 -21.08
N GLN A 207 -21.65 5.03 -21.36
CA GLN A 207 -22.36 3.93 -20.71
C GLN A 207 -21.69 2.58 -21.03
N ALA A 208 -21.38 2.31 -22.30
CA ALA A 208 -20.69 1.09 -22.71
C ALA A 208 -19.31 0.94 -22.05
N LEU A 209 -18.56 2.04 -21.91
CA LEU A 209 -17.29 2.05 -21.18
C LEU A 209 -17.49 1.80 -19.68
N ALA A 210 -18.51 2.41 -19.07
CA ALA A 210 -18.84 2.20 -17.67
C ALA A 210 -19.20 0.73 -17.39
N GLU A 211 -20.05 0.12 -18.23
CA GLU A 211 -20.37 -1.30 -18.16
C GLU A 211 -19.13 -2.19 -18.30
N ARG A 212 -18.25 -1.90 -19.27
CA ARG A 212 -17.01 -2.65 -19.44
C ARG A 212 -16.10 -2.53 -18.22
N CYS A 213 -16.01 -1.35 -17.62
CA CYS A 213 -15.26 -1.14 -16.39
C CYS A 213 -15.88 -1.89 -15.21
N GLN A 214 -17.22 -1.92 -15.11
CA GLN A 214 -17.93 -2.69 -14.10
C GLN A 214 -17.65 -4.19 -14.24
N ARG A 215 -17.79 -4.75 -15.45
CA ARG A 215 -17.50 -6.17 -15.71
C ARG A 215 -16.06 -6.53 -15.35
N ARG A 216 -15.09 -5.65 -15.62
CA ARG A 216 -13.69 -5.87 -15.21
C ARG A 216 -13.52 -5.87 -13.69
N ARG A 217 -14.20 -4.98 -12.97
CA ARG A 217 -14.19 -4.98 -11.50
C ARG A 217 -14.82 -6.26 -10.93
N GLU A 218 -15.95 -6.69 -11.50
CA GLU A 218 -16.59 -7.94 -11.09
C GLU A 218 -15.71 -9.16 -11.35
N GLN A 219 -15.00 -9.21 -12.50
CA GLN A 219 -14.01 -10.25 -12.78
C GLN A 219 -12.87 -10.25 -11.78
N GLN A 220 -12.31 -9.07 -11.46
CA GLN A 220 -11.26 -8.94 -10.46
C GLN A 220 -11.72 -9.43 -9.07
N LEU A 221 -12.93 -9.06 -8.64
CA LEU A 221 -13.48 -9.53 -7.37
C LEU A 221 -13.66 -11.06 -7.36
N GLN A 222 -14.12 -11.66 -8.45
CA GLN A 222 -14.22 -13.12 -8.56
C GLN A 222 -12.85 -13.81 -8.51
N GLU A 223 -11.83 -13.21 -9.12
CA GLU A 223 -10.45 -13.72 -9.05
C GLU A 223 -9.87 -13.58 -7.64
N GLU A 224 -10.12 -12.46 -6.95
CA GLU A 224 -9.75 -12.27 -5.56
C GLU A 224 -10.44 -13.28 -4.64
N GLU A 225 -11.73 -13.54 -4.81
CA GLU A 225 -12.46 -14.56 -4.06
C GLU A 225 -11.91 -15.96 -4.30
N ARG A 226 -11.62 -16.32 -5.56
CA ARG A 226 -10.98 -17.60 -5.90
C ARG A 226 -9.58 -17.70 -5.29
N SER A 227 -8.81 -16.61 -5.30
CA SER A 227 -7.48 -16.55 -4.70
C SER A 227 -7.54 -16.75 -3.19
N ARG A 228 -8.47 -16.07 -2.51
CA ARG A 228 -8.72 -16.24 -1.06
C ARG A 228 -9.10 -17.67 -0.73
N GLN A 229 -10.01 -18.30 -1.48
CA GLN A 229 -10.38 -19.69 -1.26
C GLN A 229 -9.19 -20.65 -1.42
N LEU A 230 -8.33 -20.42 -2.42
CA LEU A 230 -7.11 -21.22 -2.60
C LEU A 230 -6.10 -20.97 -1.47
N GLU A 231 -5.99 -19.74 -0.98
CA GLU A 231 -5.15 -19.40 0.16
C GLU A 231 -5.65 -20.06 1.45
N GLU A 232 -6.95 -20.01 1.72
CA GLU A 232 -7.57 -20.72 2.85
C GLU A 232 -7.34 -22.24 2.76
N GLN A 233 -7.45 -22.83 1.57
CA GLN A 233 -7.13 -24.24 1.36
C GLN A 233 -5.64 -24.54 1.64
N ARG A 234 -4.72 -23.69 1.18
CA ARG A 234 -3.29 -23.84 1.45
C ARG A 234 -2.98 -23.72 2.93
N GLN A 235 -3.58 -22.75 3.62
CA GLN A 235 -3.46 -22.56 5.06
C GLN A 235 -4.03 -23.76 5.81
N GLY A 236 -5.19 -24.28 5.42
CA GLY A 236 -5.79 -25.48 6.02
C GLY A 236 -4.92 -26.73 5.88
N VAL A 237 -4.32 -26.96 4.70
CA VAL A 237 -3.38 -28.07 4.49
C VAL A 237 -2.10 -27.88 5.31
N ALA A 238 -1.55 -26.66 5.36
CA ALA A 238 -0.38 -26.36 6.16
C ALA A 238 -0.66 -26.56 7.67
N GLN A 239 -1.82 -26.12 8.15
CA GLN A 239 -2.25 -26.31 9.52
C GLN A 239 -2.44 -27.79 9.87
N ALA A 240 -3.05 -28.57 8.97
CA ALA A 240 -3.18 -30.01 9.16
C ALA A 240 -1.82 -30.73 9.23
N ARG A 241 -0.86 -30.33 8.38
CA ARG A 241 0.52 -30.86 8.46
C ARG A 241 1.22 -30.47 9.75
N TRP A 242 1.01 -29.24 10.23
CA TRP A 242 1.54 -28.80 11.51
C TRP A 242 0.96 -29.60 12.67
N GLN A 243 -0.35 -29.84 12.68
CA GLN A 243 -0.99 -30.67 13.70
C GLN A 243 -0.46 -32.10 13.68
N GLN A 244 -0.27 -32.70 12.50
CA GLN A 244 0.35 -34.02 12.38
C GLN A 244 1.78 -34.05 12.96
N PHE A 245 2.57 -33.01 12.68
CA PHE A 245 3.91 -32.88 13.24
C PHE A 245 3.89 -32.70 14.77
N GLU A 246 2.96 -31.91 15.31
CA GLU A 246 2.76 -31.78 16.76
C GLU A 246 2.38 -33.12 17.40
N GLU A 247 1.44 -33.87 16.81
CA GLU A 247 1.06 -35.20 17.29
C GLU A 247 2.24 -36.20 17.24
N GLU A 248 3.07 -36.16 16.20
CA GLU A 248 4.27 -37.00 16.09
C GLU A 248 5.30 -36.65 17.16
N LEU A 249 5.51 -35.35 17.43
CA LEU A 249 6.37 -34.92 18.53
C LEU A 249 5.84 -35.39 19.88
N GLU A 250 4.54 -35.25 20.14
CA GLU A 250 3.91 -35.73 21.38
C GLU A 250 4.07 -37.24 21.55
N ARG A 251 3.93 -38.01 20.47
CA ARG A 251 4.17 -39.46 20.50
C ARG A 251 5.63 -39.78 20.86
N HIS A 252 6.59 -39.12 20.23
CA HIS A 252 8.01 -39.34 20.55
C HIS A 252 8.35 -38.95 21.99
N TRP A 253 7.78 -37.86 22.50
CA TRP A 253 7.92 -37.47 23.90
C TRP A 253 7.33 -38.53 24.84
N ALA A 254 6.13 -39.02 24.55
CA ALA A 254 5.49 -40.07 25.34
C ALA A 254 6.27 -41.39 25.32
N GLU A 255 6.82 -41.77 24.16
CA GLU A 255 7.69 -42.94 24.01
C GLU A 255 8.97 -42.81 24.83
N GLN A 256 9.63 -41.65 24.77
CA GLN A 256 10.84 -41.37 25.54
C GLN A 256 10.55 -41.40 27.05
N GLU A 257 9.48 -40.75 27.51
CA GLU A 257 9.07 -40.81 28.91
C GLU A 257 8.78 -42.24 29.37
N ALA A 258 8.11 -43.04 28.53
CA ALA A 258 7.84 -44.44 28.84
C ALA A 258 9.13 -45.26 28.93
N GLU A 259 10.11 -45.02 28.06
CA GLU A 259 11.41 -45.68 28.12
C GLU A 259 12.21 -45.26 29.35
N GLU A 260 12.22 -43.97 29.70
CA GLU A 260 12.85 -43.48 30.92
C GLU A 260 12.22 -44.08 32.17
N ARG A 261 10.88 -44.20 32.22
CA ARG A 261 10.18 -44.90 33.30
C ARG A 261 10.59 -46.37 33.38
N ARG A 262 10.71 -47.08 32.26
CA ARG A 262 11.21 -48.46 32.23
C ARG A 262 12.64 -48.56 32.77
N ARG A 263 13.54 -47.66 32.36
CA ARG A 263 14.93 -47.61 32.86
C ARG A 263 14.97 -47.37 34.37
N LEU A 264 14.13 -46.48 34.89
CA LEU A 264 14.01 -46.23 36.33
C LEU A 264 13.48 -47.45 37.07
N ASP A 265 12.46 -48.11 36.54
CA ASP A 265 11.89 -49.33 37.13
C ASP A 265 12.91 -50.47 37.15
N ASP A 266 13.66 -50.66 36.07
CA ASP A 266 14.71 -51.68 35.99
C ASP A 266 15.87 -51.37 36.94
N TYR A 267 16.32 -50.11 37.01
CA TYR A 267 17.29 -49.68 38.01
C TYR A 267 16.80 -49.96 39.45
N ALA A 268 15.53 -49.66 39.75
CA ALA A 268 14.95 -49.94 41.05
C ALA A 268 14.83 -51.45 41.33
N ARG A 269 14.52 -52.28 40.32
CA ARG A 269 14.53 -53.75 40.44
C ARG A 269 15.93 -54.28 40.71
N ASP A 270 16.93 -53.85 39.96
CA ASP A 270 18.31 -54.29 40.14
C ASP A 270 18.86 -53.86 41.50
N ARG A 271 18.54 -52.66 41.95
CA ARG A 271 18.92 -52.19 43.29
C ARG A 271 18.26 -53.01 44.41
N ARG A 272 17.00 -53.41 44.23
CA ARG A 272 16.31 -54.34 45.15
C ARG A 272 16.97 -55.72 45.16
N ARG A 273 17.31 -56.27 43.99
CA ARG A 273 18.03 -57.55 43.88
C ARG A 273 19.38 -57.51 44.57
N GLN A 274 20.17 -56.46 44.35
CA GLN A 274 21.47 -56.27 45.03
C GLN A 274 21.30 -56.22 46.55
N PHE A 275 20.27 -55.54 47.04
CA PHE A 275 19.97 -55.49 48.47
C PHE A 275 19.57 -56.86 49.02
N GLU A 276 18.69 -57.59 48.34
CA GLU A 276 18.30 -58.96 48.71
C GLU A 276 19.50 -59.93 48.70
N GLU A 277 20.40 -59.82 47.72
CA GLU A 277 21.63 -60.61 47.66
C GLU A 277 22.56 -60.29 48.83
N TRP A 278 22.73 -59.00 49.16
CA TRP A 278 23.48 -58.58 50.32
C TRP A 278 22.88 -59.11 51.63
N GLU A 279 21.55 -59.08 51.77
CA GLU A 279 20.85 -59.67 52.93
C GLU A 279 21.06 -61.18 53.01
N ARG A 280 21.02 -61.90 51.87
CA ARG A 280 21.31 -63.34 51.82
C ARG A 280 22.76 -63.64 52.24
N CYS A 281 23.73 -62.88 51.75
CA CYS A 281 25.13 -63.00 52.15
C CYS A 281 25.30 -62.73 53.64
N LEU A 282 24.69 -61.66 54.17
CA LEU A 282 24.73 -61.32 55.58
C LEU A 282 24.08 -62.40 56.45
N ALA A 283 22.96 -62.99 56.01
CA ALA A 283 22.31 -64.09 56.69
C ALA A 283 23.20 -65.35 56.70
N ALA A 284 23.85 -65.66 55.57
CA ALA A 284 24.79 -66.77 55.48
C ALA A 284 26.02 -66.55 56.38
N GLU A 285 26.57 -65.34 56.45
CA GLU A 285 27.65 -65.00 57.38
C GLU A 285 27.21 -65.12 58.84
N ARG A 286 26.02 -64.63 59.20
CA ARG A 286 25.46 -64.82 60.54
C ARG A 286 25.31 -66.29 60.91
N GLN A 287 24.88 -67.13 59.96
CA GLN A 287 24.81 -68.58 60.16
C GLN A 287 26.21 -69.19 60.34
N ARG A 288 27.20 -68.79 59.53
CA ARG A 288 28.59 -69.23 59.70
C ARG A 288 29.11 -68.90 61.09
N TYR A 289 28.98 -67.65 61.54
CA TYR A 289 29.39 -67.24 62.88
C TYR A 289 28.63 -67.97 64.00
N ALA A 290 27.33 -68.25 63.81
CA ALA A 290 26.56 -69.05 64.76
C ALA A 290 27.13 -70.48 64.83
N THR A 291 27.37 -71.14 63.70
CA THR A 291 27.96 -72.48 63.66
C THR A 291 29.40 -72.53 64.20
N GLU A 292 30.21 -71.50 63.95
CA GLU A 292 31.56 -71.37 64.52
C GLU A 292 31.51 -71.18 66.03
N ALA A 293 30.59 -70.34 66.53
CA ALA A 293 30.38 -70.16 67.96
C ALA A 293 29.92 -71.46 68.63
N GLU A 294 29.03 -72.21 67.98
CA GLU A 294 28.60 -73.55 68.43
C GLU A 294 29.76 -74.55 68.43
N PHE A 295 30.61 -74.54 67.40
CA PHE A 295 31.80 -75.39 67.33
C PHE A 295 32.80 -75.07 68.45
N CYS A 296 33.10 -73.78 68.69
CA CYS A 296 33.96 -73.36 69.80
C CYS A 296 33.34 -73.69 71.17
N ALA A 297 32.02 -73.62 71.31
CA ALA A 297 31.34 -74.03 72.53
C ALA A 297 31.41 -75.56 72.73
N ALA A 298 31.26 -76.35 71.66
CA ALA A 298 31.41 -77.80 71.68
C ALA A 298 32.84 -78.22 72.02
N ALA A 299 33.85 -77.56 71.42
CA ALA A 299 35.27 -77.77 71.74
C ALA A 299 35.56 -77.46 73.21
N ARG A 300 35.10 -76.32 73.73
CA ARG A 300 35.22 -75.98 75.16
C ARG A 300 34.53 -76.98 76.07
N ARG A 301 33.37 -77.53 75.67
CA ARG A 301 32.69 -78.60 76.42
C ARG A 301 33.48 -79.91 76.39
N GLN A 302 34.12 -80.24 75.28
CA GLN A 302 34.96 -81.43 75.16
C GLN A 302 36.23 -81.28 76.00
N GLU A 303 36.92 -80.14 75.92
CA GLU A 303 38.04 -79.78 76.78
C GLU A 303 37.67 -79.84 78.26
N ALA A 304 36.51 -79.28 78.63
CA ALA A 304 36.01 -79.35 80.01
C ALA A 304 35.73 -80.80 80.45
N ARG A 305 35.22 -81.66 79.56
CA ARG A 305 35.03 -83.10 79.87
C ARG A 305 36.35 -83.83 80.01
N THR A 306 37.33 -83.57 79.13
CA THR A 306 38.66 -84.19 79.24
C THR A 306 39.42 -83.70 80.46
N ALA A 307 39.29 -82.41 80.80
CA ALA A 307 39.85 -81.83 82.01
C ALA A 307 39.16 -82.42 83.25
N ALA A 308 37.84 -82.55 83.25
CA ALA A 308 37.10 -83.22 84.32
C ALA A 308 37.49 -84.69 84.46
N GLN A 309 37.70 -85.42 83.36
CA GLN A 309 38.19 -86.81 83.38
C GLN A 309 39.64 -86.91 83.86
N ALA A 310 40.51 -85.98 83.47
CA ALA A 310 41.89 -85.92 83.95
C ALA A 310 41.94 -85.57 85.45
N ASP A 311 41.09 -84.64 85.90
CA ASP A 311 40.90 -84.30 87.30
C ASP A 311 40.31 -85.49 88.07
N GLU A 312 39.37 -86.25 87.51
CA GLU A 312 38.92 -87.51 88.08
C GLU A 312 40.08 -88.51 88.16
N GLN A 313 40.91 -88.70 87.13
CA GLN A 313 42.03 -89.63 87.21
C GLN A 313 43.12 -89.21 88.20
N PHE A 314 43.37 -87.92 88.35
CA PHE A 314 44.42 -87.38 89.22
C PHE A 314 43.94 -87.19 90.67
N TYR A 315 42.71 -86.70 90.86
CA TYR A 315 42.14 -86.40 92.17
C TYR A 315 41.11 -87.43 92.68
N ALA A 316 40.57 -88.36 91.87
CA ALA A 316 39.69 -89.42 92.41
C ALA A 316 40.34 -90.24 93.54
N PRO A 317 41.65 -90.56 93.51
CA PRO A 317 42.30 -91.22 94.64
C PRO A 317 42.42 -90.34 95.90
N GLN A 318 42.38 -89.01 95.76
CA GLN A 318 42.49 -88.04 96.87
C GLN A 318 41.12 -87.53 97.36
N ARG A 319 40.05 -87.69 96.58
CA ARG A 319 38.68 -87.28 96.94
C ARG A 319 37.96 -88.26 97.88
N GLU A 320 38.48 -89.48 98.07
CA GLU A 320 37.94 -90.42 99.06
C GLU A 320 38.28 -90.03 100.52
N THR A 321 39.13 -89.02 100.75
CA THR A 321 39.53 -88.60 102.11
C THR A 321 39.60 -87.08 102.30
N ALA A 322 38.51 -86.34 102.11
CA ALA A 322 38.38 -85.00 102.70
C ALA A 322 36.92 -84.52 102.83
N PRO A 323 36.44 -84.16 104.04
CA PRO A 323 35.15 -83.52 104.24
C PRO A 323 35.30 -81.98 104.29
N GLY A 324 34.46 -81.25 103.55
CA GLY A 324 34.01 -79.92 103.98
C GLY A 324 33.89 -78.82 102.91
N PRO A 325 32.98 -77.84 103.06
CA PRO A 325 32.37 -77.08 101.96
C PRO A 325 32.64 -75.56 102.04
N TRP A 326 33.17 -74.94 100.98
CA TRP A 326 33.45 -73.49 100.99
C TRP A 326 32.88 -72.79 99.75
N PRO A 327 32.18 -71.64 99.89
CA PRO A 327 31.54 -70.89 98.80
C PRO A 327 32.41 -69.72 98.32
N SER A 328 32.26 -69.28 97.06
CA SER A 328 32.75 -67.99 96.56
C SER A 328 32.09 -67.69 95.20
N THR A 329 31.16 -66.74 95.10
CA THR A 329 31.26 -65.26 94.97
C THR A 329 31.48 -64.73 93.54
N ALA A 330 30.61 -63.77 93.22
CA ALA A 330 30.39 -62.99 92.00
C ALA A 330 31.58 -62.23 91.38
N SER A 331 31.46 -61.92 90.07
CA SER A 331 31.82 -60.63 89.42
C SER A 331 31.54 -60.75 87.91
N ALA A 332 30.61 -60.01 87.30
CA ALA A 332 30.52 -58.58 87.01
C ALA A 332 31.34 -58.11 85.78
N SER A 333 30.76 -57.12 85.07
CA SER A 333 31.30 -56.21 84.04
C SER A 333 31.13 -56.63 82.56
N ALA A 334 31.00 -55.73 81.59
CA ALA A 334 30.47 -54.36 81.49
C ALA A 334 30.51 -54.01 79.99
N THR A 335 29.51 -53.29 79.50
CA THR A 335 29.42 -52.67 78.16
C THR A 335 30.45 -51.53 77.99
N PRO A 336 30.92 -51.27 76.76
CA PRO A 336 30.94 -49.87 76.32
C PRO A 336 30.57 -49.65 74.84
N SER A 337 29.83 -48.57 74.62
CA SER A 337 29.83 -47.72 73.42
C SER A 337 30.31 -46.32 73.87
N PRO A 338 30.48 -45.29 73.01
CA PRO A 338 30.90 -45.14 71.61
C PRO A 338 32.17 -44.22 71.54
N PRO A 339 32.50 -43.51 70.43
CA PRO A 339 31.94 -42.17 70.30
C PRO A 339 31.61 -41.66 68.88
N SER A 340 30.57 -40.84 68.88
CA SER A 340 30.18 -39.84 67.88
C SER A 340 31.12 -38.62 67.95
N GLY A 341 31.35 -37.98 66.81
CA GLY A 341 31.82 -36.59 66.76
C GLY A 341 32.77 -36.30 65.60
N SER A 342 32.22 -35.81 64.48
CA SER A 342 33.02 -35.14 63.46
C SER A 342 32.32 -33.82 63.07
N PRO A 343 32.90 -32.65 63.35
CA PRO A 343 32.33 -31.38 62.93
C PRO A 343 32.62 -31.11 61.45
N VAL A 344 31.57 -30.80 60.69
CA VAL A 344 31.66 -30.33 59.31
C VAL A 344 32.38 -28.98 59.29
N ARG A 345 33.65 -29.00 58.90
CA ARG A 345 34.46 -27.81 58.67
C ARG A 345 34.12 -27.25 57.29
N GLY A 346 33.44 -26.10 57.26
CA GLY A 346 33.04 -25.40 56.04
C GLY A 346 34.22 -25.15 55.09
N VAL A 347 34.04 -25.57 53.84
CA VAL A 347 34.95 -25.32 52.73
C VAL A 347 34.76 -23.88 52.28
N SER A 348 35.60 -22.95 52.74
CA SER A 348 35.68 -21.58 52.21
C SER A 348 37.12 -21.09 52.16
N GLY A 349 38.03 -21.96 51.69
CA GLY A 349 39.47 -21.70 51.68
C GLY A 349 40.11 -21.42 50.32
N ARG A 350 39.41 -21.58 49.18
CA ARG A 350 40.07 -21.60 47.85
C ARG A 350 39.57 -20.60 46.82
N LEU A 351 38.78 -19.61 47.21
CA LEU A 351 38.37 -18.58 46.26
C LEU A 351 39.43 -17.47 46.18
N GLY A 352 39.80 -17.12 44.94
CA GLY A 352 40.73 -16.03 44.64
C GLY A 352 40.17 -14.66 45.05
N PRO A 353 41.01 -13.61 45.15
CA PRO A 353 40.56 -12.27 45.54
C PRO A 353 39.49 -11.70 44.60
N GLN A 354 39.52 -12.03 43.30
CA GLN A 354 38.49 -11.65 42.34
C GLN A 354 37.15 -12.37 42.59
N GLU A 355 37.17 -13.67 42.86
CA GLU A 355 35.95 -14.45 43.14
C GLU A 355 35.30 -14.00 44.46
N ARG A 356 36.10 -13.62 45.46
CA ARG A 356 35.58 -13.03 46.71
C ARG A 356 34.95 -11.66 46.50
N ALA A 357 35.48 -10.85 45.59
CA ALA A 357 34.89 -9.56 45.24
C ALA A 357 33.54 -9.74 44.52
N LEU A 358 33.45 -10.72 43.61
CA LEU A 358 32.21 -11.06 42.90
C LEU A 358 31.14 -11.60 43.84
N LEU A 359 31.49 -12.46 44.80
CA LEU A 359 30.53 -12.92 45.80
C LEU A 359 30.01 -11.78 46.68
N LYS A 360 30.85 -10.80 47.03
CA LYS A 360 30.41 -9.60 47.75
C LYS A 360 29.47 -8.74 46.89
N GLU A 361 29.76 -8.58 45.60
CA GLU A 361 28.87 -7.85 44.68
C GLU A 361 27.54 -8.57 44.47
N LEU A 362 27.53 -9.89 44.28
CA LEU A 362 26.31 -10.70 44.17
C LEU A 362 25.48 -10.66 45.46
N GLN A 363 26.14 -10.69 46.62
CA GLN A 363 25.47 -10.57 47.92
C GLN A 363 24.86 -9.18 48.12
N SER A 364 25.48 -8.11 47.59
CA SER A 364 24.92 -6.75 47.62
C SER A 364 23.67 -6.58 46.73
N VAL A 365 23.52 -7.42 45.71
CA VAL A 365 22.42 -7.37 44.72
C VAL A 365 21.24 -8.25 45.14
N GLN A 366 21.42 -9.14 46.10
CA GLN A 366 20.41 -10.11 46.55
C GLN A 366 19.14 -9.45 47.12
N MET A 367 19.23 -8.19 47.57
CA MET A 367 18.10 -7.40 48.09
C MET A 367 17.49 -6.43 47.06
N ALA A 368 18.00 -6.37 45.84
CA ALA A 368 17.49 -5.48 44.79
C ALA A 368 16.28 -6.09 44.05
N PRO A 369 15.43 -5.28 43.39
CA PRO A 369 14.37 -5.75 42.48
C PRO A 369 14.88 -6.72 41.40
N ARG A 370 14.05 -7.70 41.01
CA ARG A 370 14.42 -8.81 40.11
C ARG A 370 15.01 -8.36 38.76
N GLU A 371 14.58 -7.22 38.24
CA GLU A 371 15.09 -6.63 37.00
C GLU A 371 16.54 -6.12 37.16
N ILE A 372 16.84 -5.49 38.30
CA ILE A 372 18.18 -5.02 38.64
C ILE A 372 19.11 -6.21 38.91
N GLN A 373 18.60 -7.28 39.52
CA GLN A 373 19.35 -8.54 39.69
C GLN A 373 19.73 -9.15 38.34
N LYS A 374 18.79 -9.22 37.40
CA LYS A 374 19.04 -9.75 36.04
C LYS A 374 20.05 -8.90 35.28
N ALA A 375 19.91 -7.58 35.32
CA ALA A 375 20.84 -6.66 34.66
C ALA A 375 22.27 -6.82 35.23
N LYS A 376 22.41 -6.85 36.56
CA LYS A 376 23.72 -6.99 37.21
C LYS A 376 24.37 -8.35 36.95
N VAL A 377 23.59 -9.43 36.97
CA VAL A 377 24.10 -10.77 36.65
C VAL A 377 24.54 -10.84 35.18
N LYS A 378 23.79 -10.22 34.26
CA LYS A 378 24.18 -10.12 32.85
C LYS A 378 25.50 -9.35 32.68
N ASP A 379 25.66 -8.21 33.35
CA ASP A 379 26.89 -7.42 33.33
C ASP A 379 28.09 -8.20 33.90
N LEU A 380 27.89 -8.92 35.01
CA LEU A 380 28.91 -9.77 35.61
C LEU A 380 29.32 -10.94 34.71
N LEU A 381 28.36 -11.57 34.04
CA LEU A 381 28.62 -12.65 33.07
C LEU A 381 29.40 -12.13 31.84
N LEU A 382 29.06 -10.95 31.34
CA LEU A 382 29.77 -10.31 30.22
C LEU A 382 31.21 -9.95 30.60
N ARG A 383 31.44 -9.48 31.84
CA ARG A 383 32.77 -9.15 32.34
C ARG A 383 33.64 -10.40 32.55
N TRP A 384 33.03 -11.55 32.87
CA TRP A 384 33.76 -12.78 33.14
C TRP A 384 34.02 -13.63 31.87
N HIS A 385 33.14 -13.51 30.87
CA HIS A 385 33.26 -14.20 29.59
C HIS A 385 33.22 -13.20 28.41
N PRO A 386 34.27 -12.39 28.23
CA PRO A 386 34.33 -11.44 27.11
C PRO A 386 34.19 -12.14 25.75
N ASP A 387 34.66 -13.38 25.63
CA ASP A 387 34.64 -14.19 24.41
C ASP A 387 33.24 -14.66 23.98
N LYS A 388 32.24 -14.56 24.88
CA LYS A 388 30.84 -14.91 24.61
C LYS A 388 29.97 -13.68 24.32
N ASN A 389 30.58 -12.50 24.19
CA ASN A 389 29.87 -11.28 23.89
C ASN A 389 29.54 -11.21 22.38
N PRO A 390 28.27 -11.20 21.96
CA PRO A 390 27.89 -11.21 20.54
C PRO A 390 28.28 -9.94 19.76
N GLY A 391 28.89 -8.95 20.42
CA GLY A 391 29.37 -7.70 19.81
C GLY A 391 30.88 -7.49 19.83
N CYS A 392 31.70 -8.50 20.15
CA CYS A 392 33.17 -8.38 20.05
C CYS A 392 33.61 -8.55 18.58
N PRO A 393 34.22 -7.52 17.95
CA PRO A 393 34.58 -7.53 16.52
C PRO A 393 35.86 -8.33 16.17
N GLU A 394 36.43 -9.09 17.12
CA GLU A 394 37.63 -9.92 16.88
C GLU A 394 37.31 -11.39 16.53
N LYS A 395 36.15 -11.66 15.90
CA LYS A 395 35.87 -12.94 15.26
C LYS A 395 35.32 -12.77 13.86
#